data_AF-Q23145-F1
#
_entry.id   AF-Q23145-F1
#
_cell.length_a   1.000
_cell.length_b   1.000
_cell.length_c   1.000
_cell.angle_alpha   90.00
_cell.angle_beta   90.00
_cell.angle_gamma   90.00
#
_symmetry.space_group_name_H-M   'P 1'
#
loop_
_entity.id
_entity.type
_entity.pdbx_description
1 polymer ?
#
loop_
_entity_poly.entity_id
_entity_poly.type
_entity_poly.pdbx_seq_one_letter_code
_entity_poly.pdbx_strand_id
1 'polypeptide(L)' 'MADAIQTAPRFTGKNRDPQLFTVTNHYNEAGTGPLEAAICRHNPLHVVSAALRHQHEESQCPDRKWNPSEKIVKYKDMQ' A
#
# COMPACT_ATOMS: atom_id res chain seq x y z
N MET A 1 7.88 1.55 -28.78
CA MET A 1 7.10 2.61 -28.10
C MET A 1 7.34 2.40 -26.62
N ALA A 2 8.21 3.20 -26.00
CA ALA A 2 8.55 3.02 -24.59
C ALA A 2 7.52 3.80 -23.76
N ASP A 3 6.73 3.08 -22.97
CA ASP A 3 5.75 3.64 -22.05
C ASP A 3 6.40 4.72 -21.18
N ALA A 4 5.80 5.90 -21.21
CA ALA A 4 6.14 6.98 -20.31
C ALA A 4 5.77 6.56 -18.89
N ILE A 5 6.73 5.97 -18.16
CA ILE A 5 6.63 5.80 -16.73
C ILE A 5 6.55 7.21 -16.14
N GLN A 6 5.33 7.65 -15.87
CA GLN A 6 5.01 8.94 -15.29
C GLN A 6 5.68 8.98 -13.91
N THR A 7 6.86 9.58 -13.85
CA THR A 7 7.64 9.70 -12.63
C THR A 7 6.80 10.50 -11.65
N ALA A 8 6.41 9.87 -10.53
CA ALA A 8 5.56 10.46 -9.53
C ALA A 8 6.11 11.84 -9.07
N PRO A 9 5.23 12.83 -8.83
CA PRO A 9 5.60 14.22 -8.67
C PRO A 9 6.62 14.45 -7.56
N ARG A 10 7.63 15.28 -7.87
CA ARG A 10 8.67 15.72 -6.93
C ARG A 10 8.02 16.44 -5.74
N PHE A 11 8.24 15.84 -4.58
CA PHE A 11 7.84 16.24 -3.24
C PHE A 11 8.06 17.75 -2.99
N THR A 12 6.98 18.54 -3.02
CA THR A 12 7.00 19.95 -2.61
C THR A 12 5.93 20.16 -1.55
N GLY A 13 6.31 20.81 -0.45
CA GLY A 13 5.34 21.44 0.46
C GLY A 13 4.80 20.55 1.57
N LYS A 14 5.54 20.55 2.69
CA LYS A 14 5.09 20.54 4.10
C LYS A 14 3.64 20.08 4.37
N ASN A 15 3.52 19.00 5.15
CA ASN A 15 2.33 18.56 5.89
C ASN A 15 1.39 17.55 5.20
N ARG A 16 1.93 16.64 4.39
CA ARG A 16 1.22 15.40 4.04
C ARG A 16 1.83 14.26 4.82
N ASP A 17 0.96 13.50 5.51
CA ASP A 17 1.31 12.25 6.15
C ASP A 17 2.19 11.45 5.17
N PRO A 18 3.45 11.10 5.52
CA PRO A 18 4.42 10.50 4.59
C PRO A 18 3.95 9.17 4.00
N GLN A 19 2.83 8.64 4.47
CA GLN A 19 2.20 7.42 3.99
C GLN A 19 1.16 7.65 2.89
N LEU A 20 0.71 8.88 2.60
CA LEU A 20 -0.32 9.17 1.61
C LEU A 20 0.26 9.48 0.23
N PHE A 21 -0.23 8.77 -0.79
CA PHE A 21 0.16 8.98 -2.19
C PHE A 21 -1.01 8.68 -3.11
N THR A 22 -0.91 9.16 -4.35
CA THR A 22 -1.96 9.00 -5.35
C THR A 22 -1.60 7.87 -6.30
N VAL A 23 -2.52 6.94 -6.51
CA VAL A 23 -2.38 5.83 -7.46
C VAL A 23 -3.42 5.95 -8.57
N THR A 24 -3.00 5.74 -9.80
CA THR A 24 -3.89 5.67 -10.97
C THR A 24 -3.96 4.22 -11.43
N ASN A 25 -5.16 3.67 -11.53
CA ASN A 25 -5.35 2.33 -12.08
C ASN A 25 -5.65 2.45 -13.58
N HIS A 26 -4.68 2.08 -14.42
CA HIS A 26 -4.85 2.10 -15.89
C HIS A 26 -5.82 1.02 -16.41
N TYR A 27 -6.15 0.01 -15.61
CA TYR A 27 -7.06 -1.07 -15.99
C TYR A 27 -8.53 -0.78 -15.70
N ASN A 28 -8.83 0.26 -14.91
CA ASN A 28 -10.21 0.57 -14.60
C ASN A 28 -10.80 1.41 -15.73
N GLU A 29 -11.42 0.75 -16.70
CA GLU A 29 -12.16 1.39 -17.82
C GLU A 29 -13.20 2.40 -17.30
N ALA A 30 -13.68 2.22 -16.07
CA ALA A 30 -14.65 3.08 -15.39
C ALA A 30 -14.14 4.51 -15.11
N GLY A 31 -12.90 4.86 -15.46
CA GLY A 31 -12.41 6.24 -15.33
C GLY A 31 -12.42 6.75 -13.90
N THR A 32 -12.41 5.86 -12.90
CA THR A 32 -12.18 6.26 -11.51
C THR A 32 -10.83 6.95 -11.49
N GLY A 33 -10.88 8.27 -11.29
CA GLY A 33 -9.71 9.13 -11.29
C GLY A 33 -8.66 8.69 -10.27
N PRO A 34 -7.57 9.45 -10.15
CA PRO A 34 -6.54 9.20 -9.14
C PRO A 34 -7.15 8.85 -7.77
N LEU A 35 -6.82 7.67 -7.26
CA LEU A 35 -7.25 7.20 -5.95
C LEU A 35 -6.16 7.56 -4.93
N GLU A 36 -6.56 8.09 -3.78
CA GLU A 36 -5.65 8.26 -2.67
C GLU A 36 -5.44 6.92 -1.97
N ALA A 37 -4.18 6.50 -1.94
CA ALA A 37 -3.72 5.30 -1.27
C ALA A 37 -2.81 5.66 -0.09
N ALA A 38 -2.73 4.74 0.86
CA ALA A 38 -1.86 4.84 2.01
C ALA A 38 -1.12 3.53 2.25
N ILE A 39 0.10 3.64 2.77
CA ILE A 39 0.86 2.47 3.24
C ILE A 39 0.41 2.13 4.67
N CYS A 40 0.09 0.86 4.92
CA CYS A 40 -0.20 0.38 6.27
C CYS A 40 1.02 0.51 7.19
N ARG A 41 0.81 0.99 8.42
CA ARG A 41 1.88 1.08 9.45
C ARG A 41 2.48 -0.27 9.88
N HIS A 42 1.73 -1.37 9.78
CA HIS A 42 2.17 -2.68 10.28
C HIS A 42 3.00 -3.45 9.24
N ASN A 43 2.70 -3.28 7.95
CA ASN A 43 3.46 -3.89 6.86
C ASN A 43 3.43 -2.97 5.63
N PRO A 44 4.59 -2.48 5.14
CA PRO A 44 4.65 -1.58 3.99
C PRO A 44 4.23 -2.24 2.66
N LEU A 45 4.10 -3.56 2.61
CA LEU A 45 3.55 -4.27 1.45
C LEU A 45 2.03 -4.11 1.32
N HIS A 46 1.35 -3.68 2.38
CA HIS A 46 -0.08 -3.40 2.34
C HIS A 46 -0.32 -1.95 1.90
N VAL A 47 -0.68 -1.79 0.63
CA VAL A 47 -1.21 -0.54 0.07
C VAL A 47 -2.73 -0.60 0.11
N VAL A 48 -3.35 0.33 0.84
CA VAL A 48 -4.80 0.41 1.03
C VAL A 48 -5.32 1.77 0.60
N SER A 49 -6.63 1.93 0.37
CA SER A 49 -7.18 3.26 0.13
C SER A 49 -7.02 4.13 1.39
N ALA A 50 -6.75 5.41 1.22
CA ALA A 50 -6.57 6.34 2.34
C ALA A 50 -7.79 6.35 3.27
N ALA A 51 -9.00 6.24 2.70
CA ALA A 51 -10.26 6.17 3.44
C ALA A 51 -10.39 4.91 4.33
N LEU A 52 -9.78 3.79 3.94
CA LEU A 52 -9.86 2.53 4.68
C LEU A 52 -8.62 2.26 5.54
N ARG A 53 -7.61 3.15 5.52
CA ARG A 53 -6.35 2.96 6.27
C ARG A 53 -6.61 2.65 7.74
N HIS A 54 -7.42 3.46 8.40
CA HIS A 54 -7.66 3.32 9.84
C HIS A 54 -8.32 1.97 10.16
N GLN A 55 -9.37 1.61 9.43
CA GLN A 55 -10.07 0.34 9.60
C GLN A 55 -9.15 -0.86 9.36
N HIS A 56 -8.28 -0.77 8.34
CA HIS A 56 -7.29 -1.79 8.04
C HIS A 56 -6.30 -1.97 9.19
N GLU A 57 -5.70 -0.88 9.66
CA GLU A 57 -4.71 -0.90 10.74
C GLU A 57 -5.29 -1.32 12.09
N GLU A 58 -6.57 -1.04 12.33
CA GLU A 58 -7.27 -1.40 13.54
C GLU A 58 -7.70 -2.86 13.54
N SER A 59 -8.19 -3.43 12.44
CA SER A 59 -8.88 -4.73 12.50
C SER A 59 -8.63 -5.68 11.34
N GLN A 60 -8.22 -5.19 10.17
CA GLN A 60 -8.16 -6.04 8.96
C GLN A 60 -6.73 -6.43 8.56
N CYS A 61 -5.71 -5.76 9.09
CA CYS A 61 -4.32 -6.05 8.74
C CYS A 61 -3.93 -7.44 9.32
N PRO A 62 -3.68 -8.45 8.47
CA PRO A 62 -3.32 -9.79 8.95
C PRO A 62 -2.00 -9.77 9.72
N ASP A 63 -1.10 -8.87 9.32
CA ASP A 63 0.22 -8.72 9.93
C ASP A 63 0.20 -7.86 11.19
N ARG A 64 -0.96 -7.37 11.66
CA ARG A 64 -1.04 -6.60 12.90
C ARG A 64 -0.49 -7.38 14.10
N LYS A 65 -0.61 -8.72 14.07
CA LYS A 65 -0.09 -9.63 15.10
C LYS A 65 1.20 -10.31 14.67
N TRP A 66 1.71 -10.03 13.46
CA TRP A 66 2.91 -10.67 12.96
C TRP A 66 4.11 -10.23 13.80
N ASN A 67 4.76 -11.20 14.43
CA ASN A 67 5.98 -10.99 15.17
C ASN A 67 7.15 -11.47 14.30
N PRO A 68 8.16 -10.64 14.01
CA PRO A 68 9.35 -11.05 13.25
C PRO A 68 10.08 -12.27 13.84
N SER A 69 9.86 -12.55 15.13
CA SER A 69 10.41 -13.72 15.84
C SER A 69 9.68 -15.03 15.52
N GLU A 70 8.51 -14.98 14.88
CA GLU A 70 7.79 -16.18 14.45
C GLU A 70 8.58 -16.89 13.35
N LYS A 71 8.65 -18.22 13.43
CA LYS A 71 9.35 -19.01 12.42
C LYS A 71 8.64 -18.84 11.08
N ILE A 72 9.37 -18.35 10.09
CA ILE A 72 8.93 -18.36 8.70
C ILE A 72 8.94 -19.82 8.26
N VAL A 73 7.76 -20.45 8.20
CA VAL A 73 7.60 -21.79 7.65
C VAL A 73 7.82 -21.70 6.15
N LYS A 74 8.90 -22.30 5.66
CA LYS A 74 9.18 -22.37 4.23
C LYS A 74 8.36 -23.52 3.65
N TYR A 75 7.97 -23.43 2.38
CA TYR A 75 7.21 -24.49 1.71
C TYR A 75 7.87 -25.88 1.85
N LYS A 76 9.21 -25.93 1.87
CA LYS A 76 9.99 -27.17 2.06
C LYS A 76 9.90 -27.78 3.47
N ASP A 77 9.48 -27.02 4.48
CA ASP A 77 9.34 -27.53 5.86
C ASP A 77 8.01 -28.28 6.04
N MET A 78 7.14 -28.27 5.02
CA MET A 78 5.84 -28.96 4.97
C MET A 78 5.87 -30.25 4.12
N GLN A 79 7.02 -30.60 3.52
CA GLN A 79 7.24 -31.84 2.77
C GLN A 79 8.10 -32.81 3.59
#